data_AF-A0A3P7IY19-F1
#
_entry.id   AF-A0A3P7IY19-F1
#
_cell.length_a   1.000
_cell.length_b   1.000
_cell.length_c   1.000
_cell.angle_alpha   90.00
_cell.angle_beta   90.00
_cell.angle_gamma   90.00
#
_symmetry.space_group_name_H-M   'P 1'
#
loop_
_entity.id
_entity.type
_entity.pdbx_description
1 polymer ?
#
loop_
_entity_poly.entity_id
_entity_poly.type
_entity_poly.pdbx_seq_one_letter_code
_entity_poly.pdbx_strand_id
1 'polypeptide(L)'
;MRNSAAAIIMYDITNRQSFEDIDKWNEELRKCCGISDPLVVLIGNKCDLYDKRRVSTAEGQAKAAALDARFYEISAEKPITFALMLEDLCHDLMSGPSADEL
;
A
#
# COMPACT_ATOMS: atom_id res chain seq x y z
N MET A 1 3.20 12.33 13.40
CA MET A 1 3.86 12.34 12.07
C MET A 1 3.50 13.68 11.43
N ARG A 2 4.44 14.56 11.09
CA ARG A 2 4.10 15.91 10.56
C ARG A 2 4.63 16.23 9.16
N ASN A 3 5.48 15.40 8.57
CA ASN A 3 5.96 15.52 7.18
C ASN A 3 6.17 14.11 6.59
N SER A 4 5.10 13.35 6.38
CA SER A 4 5.18 12.03 5.74
C SER A 4 4.76 12.14 4.28
N ALA A 5 5.68 11.91 3.35
CA ALA A 5 5.41 11.95 1.90
C ALA A 5 4.58 10.74 1.43
N ALA A 6 4.66 9.61 2.16
CA ALA A 6 3.94 8.39 1.85
C ALA A 6 3.46 7.67 3.12
N ALA A 7 2.40 6.90 2.99
CA ALA A 7 1.83 6.03 4.02
C ALA A 7 1.67 4.61 3.49
N ILE A 8 1.94 3.61 4.34
CA ILE A 8 1.82 2.19 3.98
C ILE A 8 0.72 1.57 4.85
N ILE A 9 -0.24 0.92 4.22
CA ILE A 9 -1.28 0.10 4.86
C ILE A 9 -1.03 -1.33 4.45
N MET A 10 -0.98 -2.25 5.42
CA MET A 10 -0.71 -3.66 5.15
C MET A 10 -1.80 -4.54 5.75
N TYR A 11 -2.27 -5.51 4.98
CA TYR A 11 -3.19 -6.56 5.41
C TYR A 11 -2.57 -7.93 5.19
N ASP A 12 -3.14 -8.97 5.79
CA ASP A 12 -2.73 -10.36 5.62
C ASP A 12 -3.68 -11.04 4.63
N ILE A 13 -3.15 -11.60 3.53
CA ILE A 13 -3.99 -12.22 2.49
C ILE A 13 -4.78 -13.44 3.00
N THR A 14 -4.38 -14.02 4.14
CA THR A 14 -5.04 -15.15 4.81
C THR A 14 -6.09 -14.71 5.83
N ASN A 15 -6.16 -13.40 6.14
CA ASN A 15 -7.08 -12.84 7.12
C ASN A 15 -7.99 -11.77 6.48
N ARG A 16 -9.22 -12.17 6.12
CA ARG A 16 -10.21 -11.28 5.50
C ARG A 16 -10.54 -10.06 6.35
N GLN A 17 -10.60 -10.20 7.68
CA GLN A 17 -10.92 -9.08 8.57
C GLN A 17 -9.88 -7.96 8.42
N SER A 18 -8.59 -8.32 8.31
CA SER A 18 -7.52 -7.32 8.12
C SER A 18 -7.67 -6.52 6.82
N PHE A 19 -8.33 -7.07 5.80
CA PHE A 19 -8.63 -6.38 4.55
C PHE A 19 -9.88 -5.49 4.64
N GLU A 20 -10.85 -5.88 5.46
CA GLU A 20 -12.04 -5.06 5.73
C GLU A 20 -11.68 -3.83 6.57
N ASP A 21 -10.70 -3.95 7.46
CA ASP A 21 -10.24 -2.85 8.31
C ASP A 21 -9.46 -1.76 7.54
N ILE A 22 -9.05 -2.00 6.29
CA ILE A 22 -8.25 -1.05 5.48
C ILE A 22 -8.94 0.31 5.35
N ASP A 23 -10.26 0.34 5.17
CA ASP A 23 -10.99 1.58 4.92
C ASP A 23 -10.93 2.49 6.16
N LYS A 24 -11.05 1.88 7.35
CA LYS A 24 -10.85 2.56 8.64
C LYS A 24 -9.41 3.08 8.77
N TRP A 25 -8.41 2.27 8.45
CA TRP A 25 -7.00 2.68 8.53
C TRP A 25 -6.67 3.82 7.58
N ASN A 26 -7.22 3.81 6.36
CA ASN A 26 -7.05 4.88 5.38
C ASN A 26 -7.66 6.20 5.88
N GLU A 27 -8.85 6.17 6.47
CA GLU A 27 -9.46 7.36 7.08
C GLU A 27 -8.61 7.92 8.23
N GLU A 28 -8.11 7.06 9.13
CA GLU A 28 -7.25 7.46 10.24
C GLU A 28 -5.93 8.08 9.75
N LEU A 29 -5.33 7.49 8.72
CA LEU A 29 -4.13 8.03 8.08
C LEU A 29 -4.37 9.41 7.47
N ARG A 30 -5.45 9.59 6.70
CA ARG A 30 -5.79 10.88 6.08
C ARG A 30 -6.08 11.96 7.14
N LYS A 31 -6.66 11.60 8.29
CA LYS A 31 -6.84 12.51 9.44
C LYS A 31 -5.50 12.91 10.07
N CYS A 32 -4.53 12.01 10.12
CA CYS A 32 -3.24 12.24 10.78
C CYS A 32 -2.21 12.95 9.90
N CYS A 33 -2.22 12.71 8.59
CA CYS A 33 -1.15 13.15 7.70
C CYS A 33 -1.13 14.66 7.43
N GLY A 34 -2.21 15.41 7.66
CA GLY A 34 -2.24 16.88 7.53
C GLY A 34 -1.88 17.44 6.13
N ILE A 35 -1.65 16.55 5.17
CA ILE A 35 -1.31 16.82 3.77
C ILE A 35 -2.55 16.47 2.95
N SER A 36 -2.87 17.31 1.95
CA SER A 36 -4.09 17.17 1.15
C SER A 36 -4.16 15.87 0.32
N ASP A 37 -3.03 15.21 0.07
CA ASP A 37 -3.01 13.94 -0.65
C ASP A 37 -1.72 13.14 -0.37
N PRO A 38 -1.69 12.24 0.63
CA PRO A 38 -0.53 11.39 0.87
C PRO A 38 -0.46 10.26 -0.16
N LEU A 39 0.74 9.92 -0.64
CA LEU A 39 0.93 8.70 -1.43
C LEU A 39 0.63 7.48 -0.56
N VAL A 40 -0.45 6.76 -0.84
CA VAL A 40 -0.83 5.55 -0.09
C VAL A 40 -0.35 4.31 -0.83
N VAL A 41 0.22 3.37 -0.10
CA VAL A 41 0.59 2.05 -0.63
C VAL A 41 -0.11 0.97 0.18
N LEU A 42 -0.90 0.15 -0.51
CA LEU A 42 -1.57 -1.01 0.02
C LEU A 42 -0.73 -2.27 -0.22
N ILE A 43 -0.46 -3.01 0.86
CA ILE A 43 0.35 -4.23 0.82
C ILE A 43 -0.47 -5.44 1.28
N GLY A 44 -0.59 -6.45 0.41
CA GLY A 44 -1.04 -7.79 0.78
C GLY A 44 0.13 -8.65 1.27
N ASN A 45 0.25 -8.84 2.58
CA ASN A 45 1.31 -9.63 3.19
C ASN A 45 0.98 -11.13 3.23
N LYS A 46 2.01 -11.96 3.38
CA LYS A 46 1.97 -13.43 3.42
C LYS A 46 1.56 -14.07 2.09
N CYS A 47 1.99 -13.47 0.97
CA CYS A 47 1.67 -13.98 -0.37
C CYS A 47 2.20 -15.39 -0.65
N ASP A 48 3.19 -15.85 0.12
CA ASP A 48 3.68 -17.23 0.17
C ASP A 48 2.61 -18.24 0.63
N LEU A 49 1.63 -17.81 1.45
CA LEU A 49 0.53 -18.66 1.92
C LEU A 49 -0.65 -18.68 0.93
N TYR A 50 -0.37 -18.83 -0.36
CA TYR A 50 -1.38 -18.79 -1.43
C TYR A 50 -2.50 -19.82 -1.22
N ASP A 51 -2.19 -20.99 -0.66
CA ASP A 51 -3.18 -22.05 -0.34
C ASP A 51 -4.18 -21.64 0.75
N LYS A 52 -3.82 -20.66 1.59
CA LYS A 52 -4.68 -20.15 2.68
C LYS A 52 -5.30 -18.81 2.34
N ARG A 53 -5.20 -18.37 1.08
CA ARG A 53 -5.68 -17.06 0.62
C ARG A 53 -7.18 -16.93 0.86
N ARG A 54 -7.55 -15.84 1.53
CA ARG A 54 -8.94 -15.41 1.79
C ARG A 54 -9.30 -14.13 1.04
N VAL A 55 -8.31 -13.40 0.53
CA VAL A 55 -8.47 -12.19 -0.26
C VAL A 55 -7.78 -12.39 -1.60
N SER A 56 -8.55 -12.33 -2.68
CA SER A 56 -7.99 -12.47 -4.03
C SER A 56 -7.13 -11.25 -4.40
N THR A 57 -6.14 -11.46 -5.26
CA THR A 57 -5.31 -10.37 -5.79
C THR A 57 -6.17 -9.32 -6.50
N ALA A 58 -7.24 -9.73 -7.20
CA ALA A 58 -8.18 -8.84 -7.85
C ALA A 58 -8.94 -7.94 -6.86
N GLU A 59 -9.37 -8.47 -5.71
CA GLU A 59 -9.97 -7.66 -4.65
C GLU A 59 -8.97 -6.66 -4.06
N GLY A 60 -7.71 -7.08 -3.85
CA GLY A 60 -6.61 -6.22 -3.43
C GLY A 60 -6.39 -5.05 -4.39
N GLN A 61 -6.31 -5.33 -5.69
CA GLN A 61 -6.16 -4.32 -6.75
C GLN A 61 -7.36 -3.37 -6.83
N ALA A 62 -8.58 -3.91 -6.78
CA ALA A 62 -9.80 -3.10 -6.81
C ALA A 62 -9.89 -2.16 -5.61
N LYS A 63 -9.53 -2.64 -4.41
CA LYS A 63 -9.49 -1.79 -3.21
C LYS A 63 -8.39 -0.74 -3.29
N ALA A 64 -7.20 -1.08 -3.78
CA ALA A 64 -6.14 -0.10 -3.98
C ALA A 64 -6.56 1.01 -4.95
N ALA A 65 -7.18 0.66 -6.09
CA ALA A 65 -7.70 1.63 -7.05
C ALA A 65 -8.78 2.53 -6.43
N ALA A 66 -9.66 2.00 -5.58
CA ALA A 66 -10.69 2.78 -4.88
C ALA A 66 -10.10 3.77 -3.86
N LEU A 67 -8.91 3.49 -3.32
CA LEU A 67 -8.23 4.32 -2.32
C LEU A 67 -7.20 5.28 -2.93
N ASP A 68 -7.06 5.27 -4.26
CA ASP A 68 -5.96 5.89 -5.01
C ASP A 68 -4.59 5.49 -4.44
N ALA A 69 -4.45 4.20 -4.17
CA ALA A 69 -3.28 3.60 -3.57
C ALA A 69 -2.58 2.68 -4.57
N ARG A 70 -1.26 2.54 -4.40
CA ARG A 70 -0.50 1.51 -5.09
C ARG A 70 -0.70 0.16 -4.44
N PHE A 71 -0.58 -0.92 -5.20
CA PHE A 71 -0.77 -2.27 -4.67
C PHE A 71 0.46 -3.14 -4.86
N TYR A 72 0.89 -3.79 -3.78
CA TYR A 72 1.95 -4.81 -3.80
C TYR A 72 1.53 -6.02 -2.98
N GLU A 73 2.03 -7.20 -3.33
CA GLU A 73 1.96 -8.38 -2.47
C GLU A 73 3.36 -8.80 -2.06
N ILE A 74 3.57 -8.97 -0.76
CA ILE A 74 4.87 -9.34 -0.19
C ILE A 74 4.75 -10.58 0.68
N SER A 75 5.89 -11.23 0.90
CA SER A 75 6.07 -12.24 1.93
C SER A 75 7.13 -11.74 2.89
N ALA A 76 6.82 -11.70 4.18
CA ALA A 76 7.80 -11.38 5.21
C ALA A 76 8.95 -12.42 5.26
N GLU A 77 8.73 -13.64 4.77
CA GLU A 77 9.78 -14.66 4.62
C GLU A 77 10.72 -14.37 3.44
N LYS A 78 10.32 -13.47 2.53
CA LYS A 78 11.11 -12.99 1.39
C LYS A 78 11.40 -11.49 1.53
N PRO A 79 12.32 -11.10 2.42
CA PRO A 79 12.60 -9.68 2.73
C PRO A 79 13.07 -8.87 1.50
N ILE A 80 13.61 -9.54 0.47
CA ILE A 80 14.01 -8.91 -0.79
C ILE A 80 12.83 -8.23 -1.49
N THR A 81 11.62 -8.82 -1.45
CA THR A 81 10.44 -8.24 -2.12
C THR A 81 10.05 -6.90 -1.49
N PHE A 82 10.21 -6.76 -0.17
CA PHE A 82 9.93 -5.50 0.52
C PHE A 82 10.98 -4.42 0.19
N ALA A 83 12.26 -4.81 0.10
CA ALA A 83 13.34 -3.88 -0.27
C ALA A 83 13.16 -3.31 -1.69
N LEU A 84 12.87 -4.17 -2.67
CA LEU A 84 12.61 -3.75 -4.06
C LEU A 84 11.39 -2.83 -4.16
N MET A 85 10.32 -3.13 -3.42
CA MET A 85 9.12 -2.29 -3.36
C MET A 85 9.39 -0.90 -2.76
N LEU A 86 10.26 -0.82 -1.75
CA LEU A 86 10.70 0.46 -1.20
C LEU A 86 11.61 1.23 -2.15
N GLU A 87 12.48 0.56 -2.89
CA GLU A 87 13.32 1.19 -3.93
C GLU A 87 12.45 1.78 -5.05
N ASP A 88 11.46 1.04 -5.55
CA ASP A 88 10.48 1.53 -6.53
C ASP A 88 9.71 2.75 -5.99
N LEU A 89 9.26 2.68 -4.73
CA LEU A 89 8.56 3.80 -4.08
C LEU A 89 9.46 5.04 -3.96
N CYS A 90 10.73 4.85 -3.59
CA CYS A 90 11.71 5.94 -3.50
C CYS A 90 11.98 6.55 -4.87
N HIS A 91 12.14 5.73 -5.91
CA HIS A 91 12.35 6.21 -7.26
C HIS A 91 11.19 7.10 -7.69
N ASP A 92 9.96 6.71 -7.43
CA ASP A 92 8.79 7.46 -7.87
C ASP A 92 8.56 8.74 -7.07
N LEU A 93 8.89 8.74 -5.77
CA LEU A 93 8.89 9.96 -4.96
C LEU A 93 9.97 10.95 -5.41
N MET A 94 11.12 10.47 -5.88
CA MET A 94 12.21 11.30 -6.41
C MET A 94 11.95 11.77 -7.85
N SER A 95 11.22 10.97 -8.63
CA SER A 95 10.84 11.25 -10.01
C SER A 95 9.54 12.06 -10.10
N GLY A 96 9.26 12.92 -9.12
CA GLY A 96 8.08 13.79 -9.07
C GLY A 96 7.78 14.43 -10.43
N PRO A 97 6.52 14.81 -10.71
CA PRO A 97 6.04 15.11 -12.06
C PRO A 97 7.02 16.04 -12.75
N SER A 98 7.53 15.60 -13.90
CA SER A 98 8.34 16.44 -14.78
C SER A 98 7.64 17.79 -14.90
N ALA A 99 8.39 18.87 -14.64
CA ALA A 99 7.93 20.26 -14.69
C ALA A 99 7.54 20.74 -16.12
N ASP A 100 7.16 19.80 -17.00
CA ASP A 100 6.85 20.01 -18.42
C ASP A 100 5.33 19.96 -18.73
N GLU A 101 4.45 19.92 -17.72
CA GLU A 101 2.98 20.08 -17.88
C GLU A 101 2.40 21.32 -17.16
N LEU A 102 3.09 22.46 -17.25
CA LEU A 102 2.53 23.81 -17.02
C LEU A 102 3.07 24.79 -18.07
#